data_AF-A0A699UZN5-F1
#
_entry.id   AF-A0A699UZN5-F1
#
_cell.length_a   1.000
_cell.length_b   1.000
_cell.length_c   1.000
_cell.angle_alpha   90.00
_cell.angle_beta   90.00
_cell.angle_gamma   90.00
#
_symmetry.space_group_name_H-M   'P 1'
#
loop_
_entity.id
_entity.type
_entity.pdbx_description
1 polymer ?
#
loop_
_entity_poly.entity_id
_entity_poly.type
_entity_poly.pdbx_seq_one_letter_code
_entity_poly.pdbx_strand_id
1 'polypeptide(L)'
;MMASSTICLLSKASKTKSWLWHRRLSHLNFGAINHLARQGLVRGLPKLKFEKDHLYSACAMDKSTKKTHKPKSEDTNQEKLYLLHMDLCGPMRVESVNGKKYILV
;
A
#
# COMPACT_ATOMS: atom_id res chain seq x y z
N MET A 1 15.17 -41.86 23.38
CA MET A 1 13.75 -41.48 23.20
C MET A 1 13.69 -40.35 22.19
N MET A 2 13.09 -40.59 21.02
CA MET A 2 12.93 -39.57 19.98
C MET A 2 12.00 -38.48 20.50
N ALA A 3 12.48 -37.25 20.61
CA ALA A 3 11.64 -36.10 20.93
C ALA A 3 10.63 -35.92 19.79
N SER A 4 9.37 -36.32 20.02
CA SER A 4 8.28 -35.99 19.12
C SER A 4 8.14 -34.46 19.10
N SER A 5 8.53 -33.84 17.99
CA SER A 5 8.18 -32.44 17.71
C SER A 5 6.69 -32.29 17.90
N THR A 6 6.27 -31.51 18.89
CA THR A 6 4.85 -31.26 19.15
C THR A 6 4.31 -30.50 17.94
N ILE A 7 3.65 -31.20 17.02
CA ILE A 7 2.94 -30.59 15.91
C ILE A 7 1.76 -29.84 16.55
N CYS A 8 1.99 -28.58 16.89
CA CYS A 8 0.96 -27.70 17.40
C CYS A 8 0.07 -27.32 16.21
N LEU A 9 -1.06 -28.02 16.06
CA LEU A 9 -2.14 -27.63 15.17
C LEU A 9 -2.69 -26.28 15.65
N LEU A 10 -2.13 -25.19 15.13
CA LEU A 10 -2.68 -23.85 15.32
C LEU A 10 -4.07 -23.81 14.70
N SER A 11 -5.09 -23.65 15.53
CA SER A 11 -6.45 -23.49 15.05
C SER A 11 -6.60 -22.16 14.30
N LYS A 12 -7.37 -22.20 13.21
CA LYS A 12 -7.65 -21.01 12.38
C LYS A 12 -8.68 -20.13 13.10
N ALA A 13 -8.45 -18.83 13.11
CA ALA A 13 -9.44 -17.87 13.59
C ALA A 13 -10.67 -17.84 12.67
N SER A 14 -11.86 -17.70 13.25
CA SER A 14 -13.07 -17.47 12.45
C SER A 14 -12.95 -16.17 11.66
N LYS A 15 -13.66 -16.08 10.51
CA LYS A 15 -13.62 -14.90 9.64
C LYS A 15 -13.88 -13.61 10.44
N THR A 16 -14.91 -13.61 11.26
CA THR A 16 -15.30 -12.47 12.11
C THR A 16 -14.19 -12.08 13.09
N LYS A 17 -13.51 -13.05 13.72
CA LYS A 17 -12.38 -12.76 14.62
C LYS A 17 -11.19 -12.18 13.87
N SER A 18 -10.87 -12.69 12.69
CA SER A 18 -9.80 -12.16 11.84
C SER A 18 -10.03 -10.69 11.47
N TRP A 19 -11.25 -10.35 11.04
CA TRP A 19 -11.58 -8.97 10.68
C TRP A 19 -11.69 -8.04 11.88
N LEU A 20 -12.15 -8.53 13.03
CA LEU A 20 -12.18 -7.75 14.27
C LEU A 20 -10.78 -7.30 14.67
N TRP A 21 -9.82 -8.23 14.70
CA TRP A 21 -8.44 -7.92 15.07
C TRP A 21 -7.73 -7.07 14.01
N HIS A 22 -8.02 -7.29 12.73
CA HIS A 22 -7.57 -6.40 11.67
C HIS A 22 -8.00 -4.94 11.90
N ARG A 23 -9.27 -4.70 12.27
CA ARG A 23 -9.76 -3.34 12.57
C ARG A 23 -9.17 -2.78 13.87
N ARG A 24 -9.08 -3.58 14.94
CA ARG A 24 -8.50 -3.16 16.23
C ARG A 24 -7.03 -2.74 16.13
N LEU A 25 -6.29 -3.34 15.20
CA LEU A 25 -4.86 -3.05 14.96
C LEU A 25 -4.66 -2.11 13.76
N SER A 26 -5.57 -1.16 13.55
CA SER A 26 -5.45 -0.12 12.51
C SER A 26 -5.21 -0.68 11.11
N HIS A 27 -5.98 -1.72 10.74
CA HIS A 27 -5.93 -2.36 9.43
C HIS A 27 -4.59 -3.04 9.09
N LEU A 28 -3.83 -3.49 10.11
CA LEU A 28 -2.57 -4.20 9.93
C LEU A 28 -2.71 -5.42 9.00
N ASN A 29 -1.64 -5.73 8.25
CA ASN A 29 -1.65 -6.89 7.36
C ASN A 29 -1.75 -8.21 8.18
N PHE A 30 -2.45 -9.21 7.65
CA PHE A 30 -2.68 -10.48 8.38
C PHE A 30 -1.39 -11.23 8.70
N GLY A 31 -0.33 -11.10 7.90
CA GLY A 31 0.98 -11.67 8.19
C GLY A 31 1.61 -11.10 9.47
N ALA A 32 1.52 -9.79 9.65
CA ALA A 32 1.99 -9.09 10.83
C ALA A 32 1.11 -9.40 12.04
N ILE A 33 -0.22 -9.48 11.88
CA ILE A 33 -1.12 -9.94 12.96
C ILE A 33 -0.74 -11.37 13.40
N ASN A 34 -0.45 -12.27 12.46
CA ASN A 34 0.01 -13.63 12.77
C ASN A 34 1.37 -13.64 13.47
N HIS A 35 2.29 -12.75 13.08
CA HIS A 35 3.59 -12.61 13.74
C HIS A 35 3.42 -12.16 15.19
N LEU A 36 2.62 -11.11 15.43
CA LEU A 36 2.28 -10.60 16.77
C LEU A 36 1.62 -11.68 17.64
N ALA A 37 0.68 -12.45 17.06
CA ALA A 37 -0.01 -13.53 17.75
C ALA A 37 0.95 -14.65 18.16
N ARG A 38 1.82 -15.11 17.25
CA ARG A 38 2.79 -16.16 17.52
C ARG A 38 3.79 -15.76 18.61
N GLN A 39 4.25 -14.52 18.59
CA GLN A 39 5.20 -14.00 19.57
C GLN A 39 4.54 -13.53 20.87
N GLY A 40 3.20 -13.49 20.93
CA GLY A 40 2.48 -13.05 22.14
C GLY A 40 2.70 -11.58 22.49
N LEU A 41 2.97 -10.73 21.49
CA LEU A 41 3.35 -9.32 21.69
C LEU A 41 2.16 -8.40 22.01
N VAL A 42 0.94 -8.89 21.86
CA VAL A 42 -0.29 -8.12 22.08
C VAL A 42 -1.15 -8.80 23.12
N ARG A 43 -1.41 -8.12 24.24
CA ARG A 43 -2.28 -8.63 25.30
C ARG A 43 -3.69 -8.87 24.75
N GLY A 44 -4.22 -10.06 25.00
CA GLY A 44 -5.57 -10.45 24.57
C GLY A 44 -5.69 -10.89 23.11
N LEU A 45 -4.63 -10.82 22.30
CA LEU A 45 -4.62 -11.36 20.94
C LEU A 45 -4.51 -12.90 21.01
N PRO A 46 -5.51 -13.66 20.51
CA PRO A 46 -5.43 -15.11 20.52
C PRO A 46 -4.29 -15.64 19.64
N LYS A 47 -3.61 -16.69 20.09
CA LYS A 47 -2.60 -17.44 19.31
C LYS A 47 -3.27 -18.33 18.26
N LEU A 48 -3.93 -17.70 17.28
CA LEU A 48 -4.65 -18.35 16.19
C LEU A 48 -4.02 -17.94 14.85
N LYS A 49 -4.25 -18.74 13.81
CA LYS A 49 -3.92 -18.34 12.44
C LYS A 49 -5.04 -17.45 11.89
N PHE A 50 -4.73 -16.19 11.63
CA PHE A 50 -5.61 -15.22 11.00
C PHE A 50 -5.40 -15.26 9.48
N GLU A 51 -6.48 -15.40 8.72
CA GLU A 51 -6.42 -15.41 7.25
C GLU A 51 -7.36 -14.38 6.63
N LYS A 52 -6.99 -13.97 5.43
CA LYS A 52 -7.76 -13.05 4.60
C LYS A 52 -8.68 -13.86 3.70
N ASP A 53 -9.94 -14.01 4.09
CA ASP A 53 -10.88 -14.81 3.30
C ASP A 53 -11.54 -14.01 2.15
N HIS A 54 -11.63 -12.67 2.25
CA HIS A 54 -12.16 -11.77 1.20
C HIS A 54 -11.38 -10.44 1.16
N LEU A 55 -11.46 -9.70 0.05
CA LEU A 55 -10.89 -8.34 -0.04
C LEU A 55 -11.87 -7.35 0.59
N TYR A 56 -11.52 -6.75 1.72
CA TYR A 56 -12.21 -5.54 2.18
C TYR A 56 -11.83 -4.40 1.23
N SER A 57 -12.82 -3.86 0.51
CA SER A 57 -12.61 -2.90 -0.58
C SER A 57 -11.84 -1.67 -0.12
N ALA A 58 -12.15 -1.10 1.05
CA ALA A 58 -11.46 0.10 1.53
C ALA A 58 -9.97 -0.15 1.79
N CYS A 59 -9.60 -1.27 2.44
CA CYS A 59 -8.19 -1.60 2.67
C CYS A 59 -7.46 -1.91 1.37
N ALA A 60 -8.15 -2.51 0.39
CA ALA A 60 -7.56 -2.80 -0.90
C ALA A 60 -7.27 -1.51 -1.67
N MET A 61 -8.18 -0.54 -1.66
CA MET A 61 -7.99 0.77 -2.30
C MET A 61 -6.88 1.57 -1.61
N ASP A 62 -6.94 1.68 -0.28
CA ASP A 62 -5.99 2.45 0.53
C ASP A 62 -4.54 1.94 0.41
N LYS A 63 -4.39 0.62 0.30
CA LYS A 63 -3.06 -0.03 0.20
C LYS A 63 -2.67 -0.38 -1.24
N SER A 64 -3.46 0.03 -2.22
CA SER A 64 -3.11 -0.21 -3.62
C SER A 64 -1.96 0.71 -4.03
N THR A 65 -0.92 0.12 -4.60
CA THR A 65 0.15 0.89 -5.23
C THR A 65 -0.18 1.06 -6.71
N LYS A 66 0.01 2.27 -7.25
CA LYS A 66 -0.07 2.48 -8.70
C LYS A 66 0.97 1.60 -9.40
N LYS A 67 0.60 0.93 -10.48
CA LYS A 67 1.56 0.19 -11.31
C LYS A 67 2.60 1.18 -11.84
N THR A 68 3.87 0.77 -11.83
CA THR A 68 4.94 1.53 -12.45
C THR A 68 4.71 1.66 -13.95
N HIS A 69 4.97 2.86 -14.48
CA HIS A 69 5.01 3.09 -15.92
C HIS A 69 6.29 2.44 -16.47
N LYS A 70 6.22 1.86 -17.66
CA LYS A 70 7.43 1.34 -18.33
C LYS A 70 8.36 2.53 -18.62
N PRO A 71 9.65 2.45 -18.29
CA PRO A 71 10.60 3.48 -18.68
C PRO A 71 10.67 3.55 -20.21
N LYS A 72 10.66 4.76 -20.78
CA LYS A 72 11.08 4.98 -22.17
C LYS A 72 12.60 5.08 -22.16
N SER A 73 13.28 4.14 -22.80
CA SER A 73 14.75 4.10 -22.91
C SER A 73 15.28 4.91 -24.10
N GLU A 74 14.43 5.17 -25.09
CA GLU A 74 14.81 5.82 -26.35
C GLU A 74 13.85 6.96 -26.65
N ASP A 75 14.38 8.03 -27.24
CA ASP A 75 13.56 9.10 -27.78
C ASP A 75 12.84 8.61 -29.05
N THR A 76 11.53 8.80 -29.09
CA THR A 76 10.69 8.47 -30.25
C THR A 76 10.59 9.61 -31.27
N ASN A 77 11.18 10.77 -30.99
CA ASN A 77 11.14 11.93 -31.87
C ASN A 77 12.04 11.70 -33.10
N GLN A 78 11.42 11.73 -34.29
CA GLN A 78 12.12 11.47 -35.56
C GLN A 78 12.81 12.73 -36.13
N GLU A 79 12.35 13.91 -35.73
CA GLU A 79 12.85 15.19 -36.23
C GLU A 79 12.67 16.31 -35.19
N LYS A 80 13.26 17.48 -35.48
CA LYS A 80 13.11 18.66 -34.62
C LYS A 80 11.65 19.12 -34.60
N LEU A 81 11.17 19.51 -33.42
CA LEU A 81 9.78 19.93 -33.18
C LEU A 81 8.72 18.84 -33.43
N TYR A 82 9.11 17.56 -33.48
CA TYR A 82 8.18 16.43 -33.64
C TYR A 82 7.11 16.36 -32.54
N LEU A 83 7.48 16.70 -31.30
CA LEU A 83 6.55 16.79 -30.17
C LEU A 83 6.90 17.99 -29.30
N LEU A 84 5.90 18.84 -29.02
CA LEU A 84 6.02 19.97 -28.10
C LEU A 84 5.27 19.65 -26.80
N HIS A 85 6.00 19.64 -25.69
CA HIS A 85 5.41 19.55 -24.36
C HIS A 85 5.15 20.96 -23.86
N MET A 86 3.88 21.29 -23.63
CA MET A 86 3.48 22.57 -23.03
C MET A 86 2.79 22.34 -21.69
N ASP A 87 3.09 23.18 -20.70
CA ASP A 87 2.48 23.17 -19.37
C ASP A 87 2.25 24.60 -18.85
N LEU A 88 1.22 24.78 -18.02
CA LEU A 88 0.93 26.07 -17.39
C LEU A 88 1.43 26.08 -15.94
N CYS A 89 2.56 26.74 -15.72
CA CYS A 89 3.11 26.93 -14.39
C CYS A 89 2.46 28.15 -13.70
N GLY A 90 1.71 27.93 -12.62
CA GLY A 90 1.18 28.99 -11.78
C GLY A 90 -0.08 28.60 -10.99
N PRO A 91 -0.63 29.51 -10.16
CA PRO A 91 -0.23 30.90 -9.96
C PRO A 91 1.02 31.03 -9.08
N MET A 92 1.99 31.81 -9.54
CA MET A 92 3.20 32.15 -8.80
C MET A 92 2.85 33.11 -7.64
N ARG A 93 3.59 32.97 -6.53
CA ARG A 93 3.43 33.86 -5.36
C ARG A 93 3.78 35.31 -5.67
N VAL A 94 4.79 35.52 -6.52
CA VAL A 94 5.27 36.83 -6.94
C VAL A 94 4.86 37.05 -8.39
N GLU A 95 4.40 38.26 -8.68
CA GLU A 95 4.05 38.66 -10.04
C GLU A 95 5.29 38.93 -10.88
N SER A 96 5.20 38.67 -12.18
CA SER A 96 6.19 39.16 -13.13
C SER A 96 6.20 40.69 -13.16
N VAL A 97 7.22 41.27 -13.80
CA VAL A 97 7.32 42.73 -14.02
C VAL A 97 6.05 43.31 -14.65
N ASN A 98 5.30 42.51 -15.41
CA ASN A 98 4.04 42.92 -16.06
C ASN A 98 2.78 42.37 -15.36
N GLY A 99 2.86 42.05 -14.06
CA GLY A 99 1.71 41.64 -13.24
C GLY A 99 1.17 40.23 -13.53
N LYS A 100 1.93 39.36 -14.21
CA LYS A 100 1.46 38.00 -14.55
C LYS A 100 1.89 37.00 -13.48
N LYS A 101 1.02 36.04 -13.16
CA LYS A 101 1.30 34.93 -12.21
C LYS A 101 1.44 33.57 -12.86
N TYR A 102 1.27 33.48 -14.18
CA TYR A 102 1.33 32.22 -14.90
C TYR A 102 2.36 32.30 -16.01
N ILE A 103 3.06 31.19 -16.25
CA ILE A 103 4.05 31.03 -17.31
C ILE A 103 3.65 29.79 -18.10
N LEU A 104 3.58 29.91 -19.42
CA LEU A 104 3.49 28.74 -20.31
C LEU A 104 4.92 28.24 -20.54
N VAL A 105 5.17 27.00 -20.15
CA VAL A 105 6.43 26.27 -20.34
C VAL A 105 6.24 25.32 -21.51
#